data_AF-A0AAD1BGG9-F1
#
_entry.id   AF-A0AAD1BGG9-F1
#
_cell.length_a   1.000
_cell.length_b   1.000
_cell.length_c   1.000
_cell.angle_alpha   90.00
_cell.angle_beta   90.00
_cell.angle_gamma   90.00
#
_symmetry.space_group_name_H-M   'P 1'
#
loop_
_entity.id
_entity.type
_entity.pdbx_description
1 polymer ?
#
loop_
_entity_poly.entity_id
_entity_poly.type
_entity_poly.pdbx_seq_one_letter_code
_entity_poly.pdbx_strand_id
1 'polypeptide(L)' 'MLITDTGVPERFIDTDDWGGEVMRRLDDGWCAALDRDSMRCSIYELRPLICREFELGEADCLSERRGIATAYR' A
#
# COMPACT_ATOMS: atom_id res chain seq x y z
N MET A 1 -1.30 4.14 -9.80
CA MET A 1 -2.09 3.16 -10.57
C MET A 1 -2.20 1.85 -9.82
N LEU A 2 -3.44 1.45 -9.51
CA LEU A 2 -3.83 0.21 -8.87
C LEU A 2 -3.98 -0.87 -9.94
N ILE A 3 -3.18 -1.92 -9.87
CA ILE A 3 -3.32 -3.09 -10.73
C ILE A 3 -4.01 -4.16 -9.89
N THR A 4 -5.33 -4.31 -10.05
CA THR A 4 -6.16 -5.17 -9.21
C THR A 4 -7.08 -6.07 -10.03
N ASP A 5 -6.61 -7.28 -10.36
CA ASP A 5 -7.49 -8.35 -10.82
C ASP A 5 -8.17 -9.12 -9.65
N THR A 6 -7.89 -8.71 -8.40
CA THR A 6 -8.25 -9.48 -7.20
C THR A 6 -9.35 -8.88 -6.35
N GLY A 7 -10.00 -7.81 -6.80
CA GLY A 7 -11.17 -7.26 -6.13
C GLY A 7 -10.85 -6.52 -4.83
N VAL A 8 -9.84 -5.64 -4.84
CA VAL A 8 -9.62 -4.67 -3.75
C VAL A 8 -10.96 -3.98 -3.43
N PRO A 9 -11.45 -4.01 -2.18
CA PRO A 9 -12.73 -3.37 -1.85
C PRO A 9 -12.71 -1.86 -2.09
N GLU A 10 -13.78 -1.30 -2.67
CA GLU A 10 -13.90 0.12 -3.05
C GLU A 10 -13.53 1.10 -1.92
N ARG A 11 -13.86 0.76 -0.66
CA ARG A 11 -13.50 1.60 0.51
C ARG A 11 -11.99 1.84 0.68
N PHE A 12 -11.15 1.01 0.06
CA PHE A 12 -9.69 1.09 0.09
C PHE A 12 -9.10 1.66 -1.21
N ILE A 13 -9.95 2.08 -2.15
CA ILE A 13 -9.56 2.67 -3.43
C ILE A 13 -9.84 4.18 -3.38
N ASP A 14 -8.96 4.94 -4.03
CA ASP A 14 -9.12 6.37 -4.28
C ASP A 14 -8.78 6.66 -5.74
N THR A 15 -9.10 7.86 -6.23
CA THR A 15 -8.81 8.31 -7.58
C THR A 15 -7.77 9.43 -7.55
N ASP A 16 -6.68 9.27 -8.29
CA ASP A 16 -5.67 10.31 -8.43
C ASP A 16 -6.12 11.46 -9.37
N ASP A 17 -5.34 12.53 -9.43
CA ASP A 17 -5.63 13.72 -10.23
C ASP A 17 -5.76 13.46 -11.74
N TRP A 18 -5.29 12.30 -12.22
CA TRP A 18 -5.35 11.88 -13.61
C TRP A 18 -6.49 10.88 -13.87
N GLY A 19 -7.34 10.61 -12.88
CA GLY A 19 -8.46 9.68 -12.99
C GLY A 19 -8.04 8.22 -12.81
N GLY A 20 -6.80 7.95 -12.39
CA GLY A 20 -6.30 6.60 -12.13
C GLY A 20 -6.69 6.11 -10.74
N GLU A 21 -7.05 4.84 -10.62
CA GLU A 21 -7.27 4.22 -9.32
C GLU A 21 -5.94 4.06 -8.57
N VAL A 22 -5.96 4.32 -7.27
CA VAL A 22 -4.84 4.15 -6.34
C VAL A 22 -5.33 3.56 -5.02
N MET A 23 -4.41 3.01 -4.22
CA MET A 23 -4.76 2.67 -2.85
C MET A 23 -5.03 3.95 -2.05
N ARG A 24 -6.20 4.01 -1.41
CA ARG A 24 -6.57 5.10 -0.50
C ARG A 24 -5.57 5.20 0.65
N ARG A 25 -5.10 6.42 0.90
CA ARG A 25 -4.26 6.75 2.06
C ARG A 25 -5.08 7.49 3.10
N LEU A 26 -4.75 7.30 4.38
CA LEU A 26 -5.33 8.10 5.47
C LEU A 26 -4.44 9.31 5.76
N ASP A 27 -4.87 10.16 6.69
CA ASP A 27 -4.17 11.39 7.07
C ASP A 27 -2.77 11.15 7.64
N ASP A 28 -2.48 9.92 8.07
CA ASP A 28 -1.17 9.47 8.53
C ASP A 28 -0.22 9.08 7.38
N GLY A 29 -0.67 9.23 6.12
CA GLY A 29 0.10 8.87 4.92
C GLY A 29 0.14 7.37 4.63
N TRP A 30 -0.42 6.52 5.49
CA TRP A 30 -0.43 5.08 5.31
C TRP A 30 -1.64 4.61 4.49
N CYS A 31 -1.46 3.48 3.82
CA CYS A 31 -2.54 2.78 3.15
C CYS A 31 -3.67 2.44 4.14
N ALA A 32 -4.91 2.70 3.76
CA ALA A 32 -6.09 2.46 4.59
C ALA A 32 -6.28 0.99 5.00
N ALA A 33 -5.70 0.05 4.25
CA ALA A 33 -5.75 -1.38 4.54
C ALA A 33 -4.58 -1.89 5.41
N LEU A 34 -3.68 -1.01 5.87
CA LEU A 34 -2.60 -1.40 6.77
C LEU A 34 -3.08 -1.44 8.22
N ASP A 35 -2.91 -2.57 8.88
CA ASP A 35 -3.04 -2.67 10.33
C ASP A 35 -1.77 -2.13 11.00
N ARG A 36 -1.92 -1.16 11.91
CA ARG A 36 -0.78 -0.43 12.51
C ARG A 36 -0.10 -1.22 13.62
N ASP A 37 -0.84 -2.09 14.29
CA ASP A 37 -0.32 -2.88 15.40
C ASP A 37 0.55 -4.03 14.89
N SER A 38 0.08 -4.75 13.87
CA SER A 38 0.81 -5.88 13.28
C SER A 38 1.67 -5.51 12.08
N MET A 39 1.49 -4.32 11.50
CA MET A 39 2.09 -3.90 10.23
C MET A 39 1.78 -4.85 9.06
N ARG A 40 0.62 -5.52 9.11
CA ARG A 40 0.13 -6.43 8.06
C ARG A 40 -1.04 -5.81 7.32
N CYS A 41 -1.19 -6.17 6.05
CA CYS A 41 -2.36 -5.76 5.28
C CYS A 41 -3.59 -6.57 5.71
N SER A 42 -4.69 -5.88 6.05
CA SER A 42 -5.95 -6.48 6.48
C SER A 42 -6.73 -7.16 5.34
N ILE A 43 -6.35 -6.91 4.08
CA ILE A 43 -6.94 -7.52 2.87
C ILE A 43 -5.94 -8.43 2.16
N TYR A 44 -5.14 -9.19 2.92
CA TYR A 44 -3.97 -9.92 2.41
C TYR A 44 -4.21 -10.72 1.11
N GLU A 45 -5.36 -11.41 1.01
CA GLU A 45 -5.78 -12.20 -0.15
C GLU A 45 -6.21 -11.35 -1.36
N LEU A 46 -6.72 -10.14 -1.12
CA LEU A 46 -7.25 -9.24 -2.16
C LEU A 46 -6.27 -8.12 -2.52
N ARG A 47 -5.06 -8.13 -1.96
CA ARG A 47 -4.04 -7.10 -2.20
C ARG A 47 -3.82 -6.84 -3.69
N PRO A 48 -3.58 -5.60 -4.11
CA PRO A 48 -3.23 -5.33 -5.50
C PRO A 48 -1.91 -6.03 -5.88
N LEU A 49 -1.69 -6.24 -7.17
CA LEU A 49 -0.55 -6.99 -7.71
C LEU A 49 0.79 -6.49 -7.16
N ILE A 50 0.99 -5.18 -7.16
CA ILE A 50 2.22 -4.56 -6.67
C ILE A 50 2.54 -4.93 -5.23
N CYS A 51 1.53 -5.09 -4.37
CA CYS A 51 1.72 -5.47 -2.97
C CYS A 51 1.94 -6.99 -2.78
N ARG A 52 1.64 -7.82 -3.79
CA ARG A 52 1.95 -9.25 -3.78
C ARG A 52 3.35 -9.54 -4.28
N GLU A 53 3.77 -8.82 -5.31
CA GLU A 53 5.08 -9.00 -5.94
C GLU A 53 6.20 -8.30 -5.17
N PHE A 54 5.87 -7.32 -4.33
CA PHE A 54 6.85 -6.67 -3.47
C PHE A 54 7.41 -7.64 -2.42
N GLU A 55 8.65 -8.06 -2.62
CA GLU A 55 9.34 -9.01 -1.76
C GLU A 55 10.01 -8.30 -0.56
N LEU A 56 9.72 -8.81 0.64
CA LEU A 56 10.28 -8.26 1.88
C LEU A 56 11.73 -8.72 2.07
N GLY A 57 12.63 -7.78 2.35
CA GLY A 57 14.05 -8.05 2.57
C GLY A 57 14.93 -7.84 1.33
N GLU A 58 14.32 -7.69 0.16
CA GLU A 58 15.03 -7.42 -1.10
C GLU A 58 15.51 -5.96 -1.21
N ALA A 59 16.29 -5.69 -2.25
CA ALA A 59 16.93 -4.39 -2.47
C ALA A 59 15.94 -3.21 -2.39
N ASP A 60 14.76 -3.32 -3.00
CA ASP A 60 13.73 -2.28 -2.97
C ASP A 60 13.15 -2.11 -1.57
N CYS A 61 12.85 -3.21 -0.86
CA CYS A 61 12.42 -3.16 0.54
C CYS A 61 13.46 -2.46 1.43
N LEU A 62 14.75 -2.76 1.24
CA LEU A 62 15.83 -2.11 1.99
C LEU A 62 15.99 -0.64 1.63
N SER A 63 15.78 -0.27 0.36
CA SER A 63 15.79 1.12 -0.10
C SER A 63 14.68 1.94 0.55
N GLU A 64 13.43 1.45 0.46
CA GLU A 64 12.26 2.10 1.06
C GLU A 64 12.40 2.24 2.58
N ARG A 65 12.92 1.21 3.28
CA ARG A 65 13.16 1.28 4.73
C ARG A 65 14.17 2.37 5.12
N ARG A 66 15.15 2.69 4.27
CA ARG A 66 16.07 3.81 4.53
C ARG A 66 15.36 5.16 4.41
N GLY A 67 14.40 5.27 3.48
CA GLY A 67 13.57 6.47 3.30
C GLY A 67 12.49 6.64 4.38
N ILE A 68 11.92 5.55 4.90
CA ILE A 68 10.89 5.58 5.95
C ILE A 68 11.36 6.22 7.26
N ALA A 69 12.67 6.25 7.54
CA ALA A 69 13.20 6.95 8.71
C ALA A 69 12.80 8.44 8.76
N THR A 70 12.43 9.04 7.63
CA THR A 70 11.93 10.42 7.55
C THR A 70 10.41 10.53 7.51
N ALA A 71 9.66 9.43 7.39
CA ALA A 71 8.19 9.42 7.34
C ALA A 71 7.53 9.55 8.72
N TYR A 72 8.30 9.36 9.81
CA TYR A 72 7.84 9.49 11.19
C TYR A 72 8.28 10.80 11.87
N ARG A 73 8.76 11.79 11.11
CA ARG A 73 9.18 13.11 11.62
C ARG A 73 8.09 14.14 11.36
#